data_AF-R9A4C1-F1
#
_entry.id   AF-R9A4C1-F1
#
_cell.length_a   1.000
_cell.length_b   1.000
_cell.length_c   1.000
_cell.angle_alpha   90.00
_cell.angle_beta   90.00
_cell.angle_gamma   90.00
#
_symmetry.space_group_name_H-M   'P 1'
#
loop_
_entity.id
_entity.type
_entity.pdbx_description
1 polymer ?
#
loop_
_entity_poly.entity_id
_entity_poly.type
_entity_poly.pdbx_seq_one_letter_code
_entity_poly.pdbx_strand_id
1 'polypeptide(L)'
;MNRFLFLSLLILLEFPLLADSKPKAICQSLSDCETKADATSIHRKKITLLSFGLTEYSKDAPVQKLIPSYLKRARSIILEANGDTGYKGEVVLKVSHKPEYKQSQLIKAEEDLRFLESNQSHLSKEQSSELGELQNLVSQSK
;
A
#
# COMPACT_ATOMS: atom_id res chain seq x y z
N MET A 1 53.54 25.33 24.54
CA MET A 1 52.08 25.52 24.45
C MET A 1 51.55 24.85 23.18
N ASN A 2 50.44 24.15 23.29
CA ASN A 2 49.48 23.87 22.20
C ASN A 2 49.78 22.77 21.17
N ARG A 3 50.14 21.55 21.60
CA ARG A 3 49.90 20.34 20.76
C ARG A 3 48.92 19.34 21.36
N PHE A 4 48.68 19.39 22.66
CA PHE A 4 47.70 18.51 23.34
C PHE A 4 46.25 19.03 23.32
N LEU A 5 46.04 20.29 22.92
CA LEU A 5 44.71 20.92 22.89
C LEU A 5 43.89 20.62 21.63
N PHE A 6 44.51 20.03 20.59
CA PHE A 6 43.82 19.73 19.33
C PHE A 6 43.20 18.33 19.27
N LEU A 7 43.67 17.38 20.10
CA LEU A 7 43.09 16.03 20.16
C LEU A 7 41.90 15.93 21.12
N SER A 8 41.79 16.82 22.11
CA SER A 8 40.66 16.80 23.07
C SER A 8 39.38 17.43 22.53
N LEU A 9 39.43 18.15 21.40
CA LEU A 9 38.24 18.80 20.82
C LEU A 9 37.47 17.91 19.83
N LEU A 10 38.05 16.80 19.39
CA LEU A 10 37.43 15.88 18.43
C LEU A 10 36.59 14.76 19.06
N ILE A 11 36.64 14.60 20.39
CA ILE A 11 35.91 13.55 21.12
C ILE A 11 34.55 14.07 21.67
N LEU A 12 34.29 15.37 21.63
CA LEU A 12 33.07 15.98 22.19
C LEU A 12 31.95 16.26 21.16
N LEU A 13 32.09 15.75 19.93
CA LEU A 13 31.12 15.93 18.84
C LEU A 13 30.57 14.60 18.34
N GLU A 14 30.47 13.59 19.20
CA GLU A 14 29.60 12.43 18.97
C GLU A 14 28.20 12.75 19.47
N PHE A 15 27.50 13.67 18.79
CA PHE A 15 26.04 13.63 18.84
C PHE A 15 25.64 12.39 18.04
N PRO A 16 25.01 11.36 18.64
CA PRO A 16 24.34 10.38 17.83
C PRO A 16 23.23 11.15 17.12
N LEU A 17 23.42 11.42 15.83
CA LEU A 17 22.33 11.68 14.90
C LEU A 17 21.53 10.38 14.84
N LEU A 18 20.74 10.13 15.89
CA LEU A 18 19.59 9.25 15.87
C LEU A 18 18.60 9.92 14.95
N ALA A 19 18.86 9.82 13.64
CA ALA A 19 17.82 9.91 12.66
C ALA A 19 16.74 8.92 13.12
N ASP A 20 15.55 9.44 13.41
CA ASP A 20 14.39 8.66 13.79
C ASP A 20 14.17 7.64 12.65
N SER A 21 14.71 6.43 12.82
CA SER A 21 14.87 5.46 11.73
C SER A 21 13.56 4.77 11.39
N LYS A 22 12.51 5.09 12.14
CA LYS A 22 11.16 4.59 11.91
C LYS A 22 10.42 5.58 11.01
N PRO A 23 10.04 5.17 9.79
CA PRO A 23 9.11 5.94 8.98
C PRO A 23 7.92 6.34 9.84
N LYS A 24 7.53 7.62 9.78
CA LYS A 24 6.35 8.11 10.50
C LYS A 24 5.17 7.23 10.10
N ALA A 25 4.61 6.51 11.06
CA ALA A 25 3.57 5.52 10.78
C ALA A 25 2.38 6.21 10.08
N ILE A 26 2.06 5.78 8.86
CA ILE A 26 0.99 6.38 8.04
C ILE A 26 -0.38 6.03 8.66
N CYS A 27 -0.46 4.87 9.31
CA CYS A 27 -1.57 4.39 10.12
C CYS A 27 -1.06 3.59 11.33
N GLN A 28 -1.93 3.34 12.31
CA GLN A 28 -1.60 2.70 13.60
C GLN A 28 -2.09 1.25 13.72
N SER A 29 -2.97 0.81 12.82
CA SER A 29 -3.51 -0.56 12.77
C SER A 29 -4.07 -0.84 11.37
N LEU A 30 -4.35 -2.11 11.06
CA LEU A 30 -5.00 -2.49 9.79
C LEU A 30 -6.30 -1.71 9.56
N SER A 31 -7.16 -1.61 10.59
CA SER A 31 -8.44 -0.89 10.51
C SER A 31 -8.25 0.62 10.33
N ASP A 32 -7.22 1.23 10.95
CA ASP A 32 -6.88 2.64 10.71
C ASP A 32 -6.41 2.86 9.26
N CYS A 33 -5.60 1.94 8.70
CA CYS A 33 -5.18 2.01 7.31
C CYS A 33 -6.38 1.91 6.34
N GLU A 34 -7.32 0.99 6.60
CA GLU A 34 -8.55 0.85 5.82
C GLU A 34 -9.41 2.11 5.91
N THR A 35 -9.63 2.64 7.11
CA THR A 35 -10.42 3.86 7.32
C THR A 35 -9.83 5.04 6.57
N LYS A 36 -8.50 5.22 6.64
CA LYS A 36 -7.79 6.27 5.90
C LYS A 36 -7.84 6.05 4.39
N ALA A 37 -7.84 4.79 3.93
CA ALA A 37 -7.97 4.47 2.51
C ALA A 37 -9.39 4.80 2.02
N ASP A 38 -10.42 4.52 2.81
CA ASP A 38 -11.81 4.85 2.49
C ASP A 38 -12.06 6.37 2.46
N ALA A 39 -11.32 7.14 3.28
CA ALA A 39 -11.42 8.60 3.35
C ALA A 39 -10.82 9.35 2.14
N THR A 40 -10.14 8.65 1.23
CA THR A 40 -9.59 9.25 0.00
C THR A 40 -10.22 8.61 -1.22
N SER A 41 -10.46 9.37 -2.29
CA SER A 41 -10.87 8.79 -3.57
C SER A 41 -9.69 8.36 -4.43
N ILE A 42 -8.49 8.91 -4.17
CA ILE A 42 -7.28 8.70 -4.98
C ILE A 42 -6.74 7.27 -4.82
N HIS A 43 -6.74 6.49 -5.90
CA HIS A 43 -6.34 5.08 -5.89
C HIS A 43 -4.92 4.87 -5.38
N ARG A 44 -3.95 5.65 -5.86
CA ARG A 44 -2.55 5.55 -5.42
C ARG A 44 -2.38 5.66 -3.92
N LYS A 45 -3.13 6.57 -3.29
CA LYS A 45 -3.09 6.75 -1.85
C LYS A 45 -3.73 5.58 -1.12
N LYS A 46 -4.83 5.00 -1.64
CA LYS A 46 -5.42 3.77 -1.13
C LYS A 46 -4.42 2.62 -1.17
N ILE A 47 -3.76 2.42 -2.30
CA ILE A 47 -2.76 1.34 -2.47
C ILE A 47 -1.63 1.50 -1.46
N THR A 48 -1.09 2.70 -1.26
CA THR A 48 -0.05 2.97 -0.27
C THR A 48 -0.51 2.61 1.15
N LEU A 49 -1.68 3.09 1.56
CA LEU A 49 -2.23 2.85 2.89
C LEU A 49 -2.50 1.37 3.15
N LEU A 50 -3.17 0.69 2.22
CA LEU A 50 -3.51 -0.73 2.34
C LEU A 50 -2.26 -1.61 2.26
N SER A 51 -1.28 -1.26 1.43
CA SER A 51 -0.02 -1.99 1.38
C SER A 51 0.76 -1.86 2.68
N PHE A 52 0.84 -0.66 3.25
CA PHE A 52 1.45 -0.46 4.56
C PHE A 52 0.73 -1.29 5.63
N GLY A 53 -0.61 -1.24 5.67
CA GLY A 53 -1.39 -1.99 6.65
C GLY A 53 -1.20 -3.51 6.54
N LEU A 54 -1.19 -4.03 5.32
CA LEU A 54 -0.93 -5.46 5.07
C LEU A 54 0.51 -5.85 5.39
N THR A 55 1.50 -5.01 5.13
CA THR A 55 2.91 -5.32 5.46
C THR A 55 3.14 -5.30 6.97
N GLU A 56 2.63 -4.30 7.68
CA GLU A 56 2.95 -4.08 9.10
C GLU A 56 2.04 -4.87 10.05
N TYR A 57 0.78 -5.11 9.68
CA TYR A 57 -0.24 -5.62 10.62
C TYR A 57 -0.87 -6.97 10.22
N SER A 58 -0.43 -7.61 9.14
CA SER A 58 -1.06 -8.87 8.69
C SER A 58 -0.56 -10.13 9.40
N LYS A 59 0.67 -10.12 9.93
CA LYS A 59 1.38 -11.33 10.39
C LYS A 59 0.57 -12.18 11.37
N ASP A 60 -0.12 -11.53 12.30
CA ASP A 60 -0.89 -12.18 13.36
C ASP A 60 -2.40 -11.93 13.22
N ALA A 61 -2.84 -11.36 12.09
CA ALA A 61 -4.23 -11.06 11.84
C ALA A 61 -4.96 -12.30 11.26
N PRO A 62 -6.17 -12.62 11.75
CA PRO A 62 -7.01 -13.63 11.13
C PRO A 62 -7.28 -13.29 9.66
N VAL A 63 -7.24 -14.29 8.78
CA VAL A 63 -7.48 -14.13 7.34
C VAL A 63 -8.75 -13.35 7.04
N GLN A 64 -9.83 -13.57 7.80
CA GLN A 64 -11.11 -12.88 7.62
C GLN A 64 -10.98 -11.36 7.74
N LYS A 65 -10.07 -10.88 8.60
CA LYS A 65 -9.79 -9.45 8.77
C LYS A 65 -8.92 -8.88 7.66
N LEU A 66 -8.22 -9.73 6.90
CA LEU A 66 -7.37 -9.31 5.78
C LEU A 66 -8.15 -9.18 4.47
N ILE A 67 -9.21 -9.98 4.29
CA ILE A 67 -10.01 -10.03 3.05
C ILE A 67 -10.44 -8.63 2.58
N PRO A 68 -11.02 -7.74 3.42
CA PRO A 68 -11.45 -6.42 2.97
C PRO A 68 -10.29 -5.57 2.42
N SER A 69 -9.13 -5.61 3.10
CA SER A 69 -7.93 -4.91 2.65
C SER A 69 -7.43 -5.41 1.29
N TYR A 70 -7.39 -6.73 1.09
CA TYR A 70 -6.97 -7.33 -0.19
C TYR A 70 -7.93 -6.98 -1.34
N LEU A 71 -9.25 -7.07 -1.13
CA LEU A 71 -10.25 -6.70 -2.14
C LEU A 71 -10.12 -5.22 -2.55
N LYS A 72 -10.07 -4.31 -1.56
CA LYS A 72 -9.93 -2.87 -1.78
C LYS A 72 -8.61 -2.52 -2.48
N ARG A 73 -7.53 -3.21 -2.12
CA ARG A 73 -6.20 -2.98 -2.71
C ARG A 73 -6.18 -3.44 -4.15
N ALA A 74 -6.60 -4.68 -4.44
CA ALA A 74 -6.71 -5.21 -5.79
C ALA A 74 -7.53 -4.27 -6.70
N ARG A 75 -8.73 -3.87 -6.26
CA ARG A 75 -9.59 -2.91 -6.99
C ARG A 75 -8.85 -1.61 -7.32
N SER A 76 -8.20 -1.01 -6.32
CA SER A 76 -7.49 0.26 -6.52
C SER A 76 -6.28 0.12 -7.44
N ILE A 77 -5.54 -0.99 -7.35
CA ILE A 77 -4.42 -1.30 -8.24
C ILE A 77 -4.90 -1.40 -9.69
N ILE A 78 -5.96 -2.17 -9.94
CA ILE A 78 -6.49 -2.39 -11.30
C ILE A 78 -6.94 -1.07 -11.92
N LEU A 79 -7.70 -0.26 -11.18
CA LEU A 79 -8.19 1.02 -11.64
C LEU A 79 -7.04 1.99 -11.95
N GLU A 80 -6.06 2.13 -11.05
CA GLU A 80 -4.87 2.97 -11.29
C GLU A 80 -4.07 2.51 -12.51
N ALA A 81 -3.85 1.20 -12.64
CA ALA A 81 -3.12 0.62 -13.77
C ALA A 81 -3.79 0.91 -15.11
N ASN A 82 -5.12 1.09 -15.12
CA ASN A 82 -5.90 1.41 -16.32
C ASN A 82 -6.09 2.91 -16.59
N GLY A 83 -5.45 3.78 -15.81
CA GLY A 83 -5.54 5.21 -16.04
C GLY A 83 -6.51 5.95 -15.11
N ASP A 84 -7.33 5.23 -14.34
CA ASP A 84 -8.25 5.86 -13.38
C ASP A 84 -7.48 6.27 -12.12
N THR A 85 -7.50 7.55 -11.81
CA THR A 85 -6.83 8.06 -10.61
C THR A 85 -7.75 8.06 -9.39
N GLY A 86 -9.06 7.94 -9.59
CA GLY A 86 -10.10 8.11 -8.58
C GLY A 86 -10.27 9.57 -8.12
N TYR A 87 -9.45 10.50 -8.61
CA TYR A 87 -9.58 11.93 -8.31
C TYR A 87 -10.70 12.55 -9.13
N LYS A 88 -11.58 13.28 -8.44
CA LYS A 88 -12.76 13.92 -9.03
C LYS A 88 -12.69 15.45 -9.02
N GLY A 89 -11.55 16.03 -8.66
CA GLY A 89 -11.38 17.49 -8.68
C GLY A 89 -11.16 18.02 -10.09
N GLU A 90 -11.10 19.34 -10.21
CA GLU A 90 -11.02 20.05 -11.49
C GLU A 90 -9.69 19.83 -12.24
N VAL A 91 -8.63 19.44 -11.51
CA VAL A 91 -7.31 19.17 -12.09
C VAL A 91 -7.17 17.70 -12.46
N VAL A 92 -6.80 17.42 -13.71
CA VAL A 92 -6.51 16.04 -14.14
C VAL A 92 -5.18 15.58 -13.51
N LEU A 93 -5.25 14.61 -12.60
CA LEU A 93 -4.06 13.93 -12.10
C LEU A 93 -3.52 12.99 -13.18
N LYS A 94 -2.21 13.06 -13.45
CA LYS A 94 -1.54 12.15 -14.38
C LYS A 94 -1.10 10.89 -13.64
N VAL A 95 -1.44 9.73 -14.19
CA VAL A 95 -0.83 8.44 -13.82
C VAL A 95 0.23 8.05 -14.84
N SER A 96 1.15 7.19 -14.43
CA SER A 96 2.21 6.73 -15.33
C SER A 96 1.60 5.87 -16.44
N HIS A 97 1.71 6.34 -17.69
CA HIS A 97 1.26 5.61 -18.88
C HIS A 97 2.29 4.60 -19.40
N LYS A 98 3.37 4.35 -18.66
CA LYS A 98 4.41 3.39 -19.04
C LYS A 98 3.85 1.96 -19.00
N PRO A 99 3.97 1.17 -20.08
CA PRO A 99 3.48 -0.22 -20.11
C PRO A 99 4.06 -1.07 -18.98
N GLU A 100 5.33 -0.89 -18.63
CA GLU A 100 6.02 -1.64 -17.58
C GLU A 100 5.43 -1.30 -16.20
N TYR A 101 5.04 -0.04 -15.99
CA TYR A 101 4.35 0.36 -14.77
C TYR A 101 3.01 -0.36 -14.65
N LYS A 102 2.18 -0.31 -15.71
CA LYS A 102 0.88 -0.99 -15.75
C LYS A 102 1.03 -2.49 -15.46
N GLN A 103 1.95 -3.15 -16.14
CA GLN A 103 2.23 -4.57 -15.93
C GLN A 103 2.64 -4.87 -14.49
N SER A 104 3.55 -4.06 -13.91
CA SER A 104 3.98 -4.23 -12.51
C SER A 104 2.84 -4.07 -11.50
N GLN A 105 1.87 -3.19 -11.79
CA GLN A 105 0.68 -3.04 -10.96
C GLN A 105 -0.25 -4.25 -11.10
N LEU A 106 -0.54 -4.68 -12.34
CA LEU A 106 -1.41 -5.85 -12.56
C LEU A 106 -0.88 -7.12 -11.90
N ILE A 107 0.45 -7.34 -11.89
CA ILE A 107 1.06 -8.47 -11.16
C ILE A 107 0.71 -8.41 -9.66
N LYS A 108 0.76 -7.23 -9.04
CA LYS A 108 0.38 -7.07 -7.62
C LYS A 108 -1.10 -7.32 -7.39
N ALA A 109 -1.97 -6.87 -8.30
CA ALA A 109 -3.39 -7.19 -8.22
C ALA A 109 -3.62 -8.70 -8.33
N GLU A 110 -2.92 -9.40 -9.22
CA GLU A 110 -3.01 -10.86 -9.32
C GLU A 110 -2.53 -11.58 -8.07
N GLU A 111 -1.49 -11.09 -7.40
CA GLU A 111 -1.07 -11.62 -6.10
C GLU A 111 -2.19 -11.50 -5.06
N ASP A 112 -2.88 -10.36 -5.03
CA ASP A 112 -4.03 -10.15 -4.14
C ASP A 112 -5.20 -11.08 -4.48
N LEU A 113 -5.51 -11.25 -5.78
CA LEU A 113 -6.56 -12.16 -6.22
C LEU A 113 -6.23 -13.62 -5.89
N ARG A 114 -4.99 -14.06 -6.09
CA ARG A 114 -4.55 -15.41 -5.71
C ARG A 114 -4.66 -15.66 -4.21
N PHE A 115 -4.34 -14.66 -3.39
CA PHE A 115 -4.55 -14.74 -1.95
C PHE A 115 -6.04 -14.93 -1.61
N LEU A 116 -6.92 -14.15 -2.24
CA LEU A 116 -8.37 -14.22 -2.01
C LEU A 116 -8.96 -15.56 -2.49
N GLU A 117 -8.56 -16.05 -3.66
CA GLU A 117 -8.95 -17.36 -4.20
C GLU A 117 -8.55 -18.50 -3.26
N SER A 118 -7.31 -18.48 -2.78
CA SER A 118 -6.79 -19.50 -1.84
C SER A 118 -7.55 -19.51 -0.51
N ASN A 119 -8.26 -18.44 -0.18
CA ASN A 119 -9.03 -18.27 1.05
C ASN A 119 -10.55 -18.11 0.79
N GLN A 120 -11.05 -18.62 -0.34
CA GLN A 120 -12.46 -18.51 -0.75
C GLN A 120 -13.48 -18.96 0.31
N SER A 121 -13.11 -19.92 1.16
CA SER A 121 -13.97 -20.43 2.25
C SER A 121 -14.28 -19.39 3.33
N HIS A 122 -13.52 -18.30 3.36
CA HIS A 122 -13.67 -17.20 4.31
C HIS A 122 -14.39 -15.99 3.71
N LEU A 123 -14.71 -16.01 2.41
CA LEU A 123 -15.40 -14.93 1.73
C LEU A 123 -16.91 -15.03 1.98
N SER A 124 -17.53 -13.91 2.31
CA SER A 124 -18.99 -13.74 2.21
C SER A 124 -19.42 -13.80 0.75
N LYS A 125 -20.72 -13.99 0.51
CA LYS A 125 -21.29 -14.04 -0.85
C LYS A 125 -20.99 -12.76 -1.63
N GLU A 126 -21.09 -11.61 -0.97
CA GLU A 126 -20.81 -10.30 -1.55
C GLU A 126 -19.33 -10.19 -1.94
N GLN A 127 -18.41 -10.65 -1.07
CA GLN A 127 -16.98 -10.65 -1.34
C GLN A 127 -16.59 -11.63 -2.46
N SER A 128 -17.24 -12.80 -2.55
CA SER A 128 -17.04 -13.74 -3.65
C SER A 128 -17.49 -13.15 -4.98
N SER A 129 -18.61 -12.43 -5.00
CA SER A 129 -19.07 -11.69 -6.19
C SER A 129 -18.05 -10.62 -6.59
N GLU A 130 -17.59 -9.83 -5.62
CA GLU A 130 -16.56 -8.81 -5.86
C GLU A 130 -15.26 -9.42 -6.40
N LEU A 131 -14.80 -10.55 -5.86
CA LEU A 131 -13.62 -11.27 -6.37
C LEU A 131 -13.79 -11.62 -7.86
N GLY A 132 -14.95 -12.15 -8.24
CA GLY A 132 -15.25 -12.46 -9.64
C GLY A 132 -15.24 -11.23 -10.56
N GLU A 133 -15.79 -10.10 -10.09
CA GLU A 133 -15.71 -8.82 -10.82
C GLU A 133 -14.26 -8.37 -11.03
N LEU A 134 -13.43 -8.46 -9.99
CA LEU A 134 -12.03 -8.05 -10.06
C LEU A 134 -11.19 -8.94 -10.98
N GLN A 135 -11.44 -10.25 -10.99
CA GLN A 135 -10.80 -11.18 -11.93
C GLN A 135 -11.13 -10.84 -13.39
N ASN A 136 -12.40 -10.50 -13.65
CA ASN A 136 -12.84 -10.05 -14.98
C ASN A 136 -12.16 -8.73 -15.37
N LEU A 137 -12.10 -7.76 -14.46
CA LEU A 137 -11.43 -6.48 -14.71
C LEU A 137 -9.94 -6.66 -14.99
N VAL A 138 -9.20 -7.47 -14.22
CA VAL A 138 -7.78 -7.78 -14.50
C VAL A 138 -7.62 -8.39 -15.89
N SER A 139 -8.47 -9.33 -16.26
CA SER A 139 -8.40 -10.01 -17.55
C SER A 139 -8.60 -9.05 -18.73
N GLN A 140 -9.51 -8.08 -18.60
CA GLN A 140 -9.74 -7.02 -19.59
C GLN A 140 -8.63 -5.97 -19.63
N SER A 141 -7.82 -5.88 -18.57
CA SER A 141 -6.75 -4.88 -18.44
C SER A 141 -5.46 -5.30 -19.14
N LYS A 142 -5.31 -6.59 -19.47
CA LYS A 142 -4.16 -7.16 -20.17
C LYS A 142 -4.28 -6.92 -21.66
#